data_AF-A0A506XQX4-F1
#
_entry.id   AF-A0A506XQX4-F1
#
_cell.length_a   1.000
_cell.length_b   1.000
_cell.length_c   1.000
_cell.angle_alpha   90.00
_cell.angle_beta   90.00
_cell.angle_gamma   90.00
#
_symmetry.space_group_name_H-M   'P 1'
#
loop_
_entity.id
_entity.type
_entity.pdbx_description
1 polymer ?
#
loop_
_entity_poly.entity_id
_entity_poly.type
_entity_poly.pdbx_seq_one_letter_code
_entity_poly.pdbx_strand_id
1 'polypeptide(L)'
;MPFRLILPASRQRLATPAMSGDVEALRKDYGRASRLLIEVGLTLVAVLGALVLAAGLTGATSGLAWVGVATAVVGALLFGGAVAGLVPFARSGSVLSRALARALQDRHGGRRQRGAGDALSARLHVFEPYLFWRIAVAALALLGAIMFLSIGGRALATDAVGTGVGMLAAGALLAIEGVVLFIATTRINVAHSLRDPIQHRLLGRPGE
;
A
#
# COMPACT_ATOMS: atom_id res chain seq x y z
N MET A 1 -7.45 -5.99 -15.66
CA MET A 1 -7.46 -7.39 -15.17
C MET A 1 -6.89 -7.49 -13.73
N PRO A 2 -7.60 -7.03 -12.68
CA PRO A 2 -7.10 -7.08 -11.30
C PRO A 2 -7.00 -8.51 -10.71
N PHE A 3 -7.53 -9.51 -11.42
CA PHE A 3 -7.59 -10.88 -10.94
C PHE A 3 -6.26 -11.63 -11.08
N ARG A 4 -5.32 -11.24 -11.96
CA ARG A 4 -4.09 -12.01 -12.23
C ARG A 4 -3.20 -12.27 -10.99
N LEU A 5 -3.29 -11.42 -9.97
CA LEU A 5 -2.51 -11.53 -8.72
C LEU A 5 -3.22 -12.32 -7.61
N ILE A 6 -4.48 -12.68 -7.82
CA ILE A 6 -5.28 -13.49 -6.90
C ILE A 6 -5.09 -14.96 -7.31
N LEU A 7 -4.87 -15.87 -6.36
CA LEU A 7 -4.72 -17.30 -6.70
C LEU A 7 -5.98 -17.80 -7.42
N PRO A 8 -5.85 -18.76 -8.36
CA PRO A 8 -6.99 -19.32 -9.07
C PRO A 8 -8.08 -19.84 -8.13
N ALA A 9 -7.66 -20.46 -7.02
CA ALA A 9 -8.54 -20.94 -5.96
C ALA A 9 -9.39 -19.82 -5.34
N SER A 10 -8.82 -18.63 -5.12
CA SER A 10 -9.52 -17.46 -4.57
C SER A 10 -10.38 -16.74 -5.63
N ARG A 11 -10.04 -16.83 -6.92
CA ARG A 11 -10.84 -16.23 -8.02
C ARG A 11 -12.18 -16.92 -8.22
N GLN A 12 -12.19 -18.26 -8.23
CA GLN A 12 -13.44 -19.01 -8.35
C GLN A 12 -14.39 -18.67 -7.19
N ARG A 13 -13.85 -18.48 -6.00
CA ARG A 13 -14.62 -18.16 -4.78
C ARG A 13 -15.12 -16.71 -4.73
N LEU A 14 -14.41 -15.78 -5.38
CA LEU A 14 -14.91 -14.41 -5.60
C LEU A 14 -16.10 -14.36 -6.57
N ALA A 15 -16.28 -15.39 -7.41
CA ALA A 15 -17.38 -15.47 -8.38
C ALA A 15 -18.62 -16.18 -7.81
N THR A 16 -18.49 -17.05 -6.80
CA THR A 16 -19.59 -17.77 -6.14
C THR A 16 -19.56 -17.52 -4.62
N PRO A 17 -20.38 -16.59 -4.08
CA PRO A 17 -20.27 -16.13 -2.69
C PRO A 17 -20.74 -17.11 -1.59
N ALA A 18 -21.08 -18.37 -1.91
CA ALA A 18 -22.00 -19.16 -1.09
C ALA A 18 -21.39 -20.29 -0.23
N MET A 19 -20.07 -20.49 -0.15
CA MET A 19 -19.50 -21.64 0.58
C MET A 19 -18.79 -21.27 1.90
N SER A 20 -19.30 -21.83 3.00
CA SER A 20 -18.85 -21.63 4.39
C SER A 20 -17.41 -22.11 4.71
N GLY A 21 -16.68 -22.65 3.72
CA GLY A 21 -15.26 -23.05 3.78
C GLY A 21 -14.26 -22.03 3.22
N ASP A 22 -14.72 -20.84 2.80
CA ASP A 22 -13.92 -19.89 2.01
C ASP A 22 -12.98 -18.95 2.78
N VAL A 23 -13.14 -18.84 4.09
CA VAL A 23 -12.39 -17.89 4.92
C VAL A 23 -10.91 -18.25 5.04
N GLU A 24 -10.56 -19.53 5.22
CA GLU A 24 -9.15 -19.95 5.44
C GLU A 24 -8.30 -19.79 4.17
N ALA A 25 -8.88 -20.07 2.99
CA ALA A 25 -8.21 -19.91 1.71
C ALA A 25 -8.02 -18.42 1.35
N LEU A 26 -9.04 -17.58 1.56
CA LEU A 26 -8.93 -16.13 1.40
C LEU A 26 -7.93 -15.54 2.39
N ARG A 27 -7.88 -16.07 3.64
CA ARG A 27 -6.91 -15.67 4.67
C ARG A 27 -5.49 -16.04 4.28
N LYS A 28 -5.25 -17.25 3.79
CA LYS A 28 -3.93 -17.71 3.33
C LYS A 28 -3.42 -16.92 2.13
N ASP A 29 -4.31 -16.48 1.24
CA ASP A 29 -3.96 -15.68 0.06
C ASP A 29 -3.80 -14.18 0.38
N TYR A 30 -4.55 -13.66 1.37
CA TYR A 30 -4.38 -12.30 1.89
C TYR A 30 -3.09 -12.15 2.71
N GLY A 31 -2.86 -13.06 3.65
CA GLY A 31 -1.70 -13.09 4.54
C GLY A 31 -0.45 -13.72 3.94
N ARG A 32 -0.44 -13.95 2.62
CA ARG A 32 0.67 -14.60 1.94
C ARG A 32 1.90 -13.70 2.04
N ALA A 33 2.93 -14.14 2.75
CA ALA A 33 4.18 -13.39 2.95
C ALA A 33 4.78 -12.90 1.61
N SER A 34 4.64 -13.67 0.53
CA SER A 34 5.10 -13.25 -0.80
C SER A 34 4.40 -12.00 -1.33
N ARG A 35 3.14 -11.73 -0.94
CA ARG A 35 2.42 -10.53 -1.36
C ARG A 35 2.94 -9.29 -0.64
N LEU A 36 3.16 -9.42 0.67
CA LEU A 36 3.81 -8.38 1.47
C LEU A 36 5.23 -8.11 0.95
N LEU A 37 6.02 -9.15 0.69
CA LEU A 37 7.38 -8.99 0.14
C LEU A 37 7.39 -8.33 -1.25
N ILE A 38 6.42 -8.64 -2.11
CA ILE A 38 6.31 -7.97 -3.42
C ILE A 38 5.94 -6.49 -3.23
N GLU A 39 5.03 -6.17 -2.32
CA GLU A 39 4.65 -4.77 -2.04
C GLU A 39 5.81 -3.98 -1.40
N VAL A 40 6.52 -4.59 -0.45
CA VAL A 40 7.78 -4.08 0.13
C VAL A 40 8.78 -3.82 -1.00
N GLY A 41 9.02 -4.81 -1.86
CA GLY A 41 9.98 -4.72 -2.95
C GLY A 41 9.61 -3.63 -3.95
N LEU A 42 8.34 -3.56 -4.36
CA LEU A 42 7.86 -2.50 -5.27
C LEU A 42 8.02 -1.12 -4.64
N THR A 43 7.71 -0.96 -3.35
CA THR A 43 7.89 0.33 -2.68
C THR A 43 9.37 0.71 -2.59
N LEU A 44 10.27 -0.24 -2.27
CA LEU A 44 11.71 0.01 -2.27
C LEU A 44 12.22 0.43 -3.67
N VAL A 45 11.73 -0.22 -4.73
CA VAL A 45 12.07 0.15 -6.11
C VAL A 45 11.52 1.54 -6.46
N ALA A 46 10.33 1.91 -5.99
CA ALA A 46 9.80 3.26 -6.17
C ALA A 46 10.71 4.29 -5.48
N VAL A 47 11.04 4.11 -4.21
CA VAL A 47 11.94 5.00 -3.46
C VAL A 47 13.29 5.13 -4.15
N LEU A 48 13.93 4.00 -4.53
CA LEU A 48 15.19 4.01 -5.26
C LEU A 48 15.07 4.72 -6.61
N GLY A 49 13.98 4.49 -7.35
CA GLY A 49 13.68 5.17 -8.60
C GLY A 49 13.59 6.69 -8.43
N ALA A 50 12.93 7.17 -7.37
CA ALA A 50 12.85 8.60 -7.05
C ALA A 50 14.23 9.20 -6.72
N LEU A 51 15.09 8.48 -5.99
CA LEU A 51 16.45 8.93 -5.69
C LEU A 51 17.32 8.99 -6.95
N VAL A 52 17.26 7.96 -7.80
CA VAL A 52 17.98 7.92 -9.07
C VAL A 52 17.48 9.02 -10.01
N LEU A 53 16.18 9.30 -10.01
CA LEU A 53 15.60 10.42 -10.76
C LEU A 53 16.17 11.77 -10.27
N ALA A 54 16.20 12.01 -8.95
CA ALA A 54 16.78 13.23 -8.40
C ALA A 54 18.26 13.40 -8.76
N ALA A 55 19.05 12.32 -8.66
CA ALA A 55 20.46 12.33 -9.04
C ALA A 55 20.64 12.64 -10.53
N GLY A 56 19.81 12.04 -11.40
CA GLY A 56 19.84 12.29 -12.84
C GLY A 56 19.48 13.73 -13.19
N LEU A 57 18.41 14.28 -12.59
CA LEU A 57 18.01 15.68 -12.79
C LEU A 57 19.09 16.66 -12.32
N THR A 58 19.76 16.35 -11.21
CA THR A 58 20.90 17.13 -10.70
C THR A 58 22.08 17.08 -11.69
N GLY A 59 22.45 15.88 -12.16
CA GLY A 59 23.55 15.72 -13.13
C GLY A 59 23.25 16.33 -14.49
N ALA A 60 21.99 16.33 -14.92
CA ALA A 60 21.56 16.91 -16.20
C ALA A 60 21.73 18.42 -16.25
N THR A 61 21.64 19.08 -15.09
CA THR A 61 21.69 20.53 -14.93
C THR A 61 23.07 21.04 -14.50
N SER A 62 23.99 20.17 -14.08
CA SER A 62 25.33 20.52 -13.59
C SER A 62 26.48 20.23 -14.57
N GLY A 63 26.20 20.08 -15.87
CA GLY A 63 27.23 19.92 -16.92
C GLY A 63 27.50 18.49 -17.39
N LEU A 64 26.86 17.46 -16.81
CA LEU A 64 26.89 16.07 -17.29
C LEU A 64 25.59 15.73 -18.05
N ALA A 65 25.15 16.61 -18.94
CA ALA A 65 23.79 16.61 -19.52
C ALA A 65 23.32 15.22 -20.01
N TRP A 66 24.09 14.54 -20.85
CA TRP A 66 23.71 13.25 -21.42
C TRP A 66 23.63 12.12 -20.38
N VAL A 67 24.59 12.05 -19.46
CA VAL A 67 24.62 11.04 -18.40
C VAL A 67 23.49 11.30 -17.40
N GLY A 68 23.30 12.55 -17.00
CA GLY A 68 22.23 12.96 -16.10
C GLY A 68 20.85 12.69 -16.67
N VAL A 69 20.61 13.00 -17.95
CA VAL A 69 19.34 12.66 -18.63
C VAL A 69 19.12 11.15 -18.67
N ALA A 70 20.13 10.36 -19.03
CA ALA A 70 20.00 8.91 -19.04
C ALA A 70 19.68 8.36 -17.64
N THR A 71 20.36 8.84 -16.60
CA THR A 71 20.08 8.48 -15.20
C THR A 71 18.68 8.90 -14.77
N ALA A 72 18.21 10.09 -15.17
CA ALA A 72 16.87 10.58 -14.86
C ALA A 72 15.80 9.69 -15.52
N VAL A 73 16.00 9.28 -16.77
CA VAL A 73 15.10 8.37 -17.48
C VAL A 73 15.05 7.01 -16.77
N VAL A 74 16.20 6.45 -16.36
CA VAL A 74 16.23 5.20 -15.60
C VAL A 74 15.46 5.34 -14.28
N GLY A 75 15.68 6.43 -13.54
CA GLY A 75 14.94 6.72 -12.30
C GLY A 75 13.43 6.82 -12.52
N ALA A 76 13.00 7.54 -13.56
CA ALA A 76 11.60 7.69 -13.92
C ALA A 76 10.96 6.35 -14.32
N LEU A 77 11.67 5.49 -15.05
CA LEU A 77 11.20 4.15 -15.43
C LEU A 77 11.08 3.22 -14.22
N LEU A 78 12.06 3.25 -13.30
CA LEU A 78 12.01 2.48 -12.06
C LEU A 78 10.83 2.92 -11.19
N PHE A 79 10.67 4.23 -10.97
CA PHE A 79 9.57 4.77 -10.19
C PHE A 79 8.22 4.47 -10.85
N GLY A 80 8.08 4.79 -12.14
CA GLY A 80 6.84 4.58 -12.89
C GLY A 80 6.46 3.10 -12.97
N GLY A 81 7.42 2.21 -13.21
CA GLY A 81 7.22 0.77 -13.23
C GLY A 81 6.80 0.22 -11.86
N ALA A 82 7.43 0.68 -10.79
CA ALA A 82 7.07 0.29 -9.43
C ALA A 82 5.65 0.74 -9.05
N VAL A 83 5.31 2.02 -9.30
CA VAL A 83 3.97 2.55 -9.07
C VAL A 83 2.92 1.83 -9.92
N ALA A 84 3.22 1.57 -11.19
CA ALA A 84 2.34 0.79 -12.07
C ALA A 84 2.12 -0.64 -11.55
N GLY A 85 3.11 -1.23 -10.86
CA GLY A 85 2.99 -2.49 -10.14
C GLY A 85 2.17 -2.38 -8.85
N LEU A 86 2.33 -1.32 -8.06
CA LEU A 86 1.60 -1.10 -6.80
C LEU A 86 0.10 -0.91 -7.01
N VAL A 87 -0.32 -0.22 -8.08
CA VAL A 87 -1.74 0.04 -8.39
C VAL A 87 -2.60 -1.24 -8.48
N PRO A 88 -2.26 -2.27 -9.28
CA PRO A 88 -3.01 -3.53 -9.31
C PRO A 88 -2.90 -4.33 -8.01
N PHE A 89 -1.79 -4.23 -7.25
CA PHE A 89 -1.69 -4.82 -5.91
C PHE A 89 -2.67 -4.17 -4.92
N ALA A 90 -2.77 -2.84 -4.92
CA ALA A 90 -3.72 -2.10 -4.10
C ALA A 90 -5.17 -2.43 -4.47
N ARG A 91 -5.50 -2.47 -5.78
CA ARG A 91 -6.84 -2.85 -6.26
C ARG A 91 -7.20 -4.28 -5.86
N SER A 92 -6.32 -5.24 -6.12
CA SER A 92 -6.55 -6.65 -5.76
C SER A 92 -6.66 -6.83 -4.24
N GLY A 93 -5.89 -6.08 -3.44
CA GLY A 93 -5.96 -6.11 -1.98
C GLY A 93 -7.31 -5.62 -1.47
N SER A 94 -7.82 -4.53 -2.05
CA SER A 94 -9.12 -3.96 -1.69
C SER A 94 -10.32 -4.88 -2.01
N VAL A 95 -10.19 -5.71 -3.06
CA VAL A 95 -11.23 -6.68 -3.44
C VAL A 95 -11.21 -7.85 -2.47
N LEU A 96 -10.01 -8.34 -2.16
CA LEU A 96 -9.82 -9.49 -1.28
C LEU A 96 -10.20 -9.15 0.17
N SER A 97 -9.88 -7.93 0.64
CA SER A 97 -10.28 -7.44 1.96
C SER A 97 -11.80 -7.31 2.09
N ARG A 98 -12.47 -6.76 1.07
CA ARG A 98 -13.94 -6.67 1.01
C ARG A 98 -14.61 -8.05 0.99
N ALA A 99 -14.04 -9.01 0.27
CA ALA A 99 -14.54 -10.38 0.20
C ALA A 99 -14.34 -11.12 1.53
N LEU A 100 -13.16 -10.99 2.15
CA LEU A 100 -12.89 -11.57 3.47
C LEU A 100 -13.82 -10.97 4.54
N ALA A 101 -14.05 -9.65 4.51
CA ALA A 101 -14.97 -9.00 5.44
C ALA A 101 -16.41 -9.52 5.29
N ARG A 102 -16.90 -9.73 4.05
CA ARG A 102 -18.23 -10.32 3.80
C ARG A 102 -18.30 -11.76 4.29
N ALA A 103 -17.31 -12.60 3.95
CA ALA A 103 -17.28 -13.99 4.37
C ALA A 103 -17.21 -14.16 5.91
N LEU A 104 -16.50 -13.27 6.60
CA LEU A 104 -16.47 -13.22 8.07
C LEU A 104 -17.82 -12.77 8.65
N GLN A 105 -18.47 -11.78 8.03
CA GLN A 105 -19.80 -11.31 8.44
C GLN A 105 -20.86 -12.42 8.26
N ASP A 106 -20.83 -13.18 7.17
CA ASP A 106 -21.77 -14.29 6.95
C ASP A 106 -21.51 -15.46 7.91
N ARG A 107 -20.23 -15.76 8.19
CA ARG A 107 -19.84 -16.85 9.10
C ARG A 107 -20.07 -16.53 10.58
N HIS A 108 -20.02 -15.26 10.98
CA HIS A 108 -20.10 -14.84 12.38
C HIS A 108 -21.31 -13.95 12.73
N GLY A 109 -22.05 -13.47 11.73
CA GLY A 109 -23.32 -12.75 11.89
C GLY A 109 -24.53 -13.66 12.07
N GLY A 110 -24.40 -14.96 11.80
CA GLY A 110 -25.38 -15.98 12.16
C GLY A 110 -25.51 -16.11 13.68
N ARG A 111 -26.71 -15.81 14.20
CA ARG A 111 -27.12 -15.57 15.60
C ARG A 111 -26.67 -16.52 16.72
N ARG A 112 -25.87 -17.57 16.51
CA ARG A 112 -25.46 -18.47 17.61
C ARG A 112 -24.07 -19.02 17.32
N GLN A 113 -23.17 -18.84 18.31
CA GLN A 113 -21.90 -19.56 18.47
C GLN A 113 -20.76 -19.18 17.50
N ARG A 114 -19.84 -18.32 17.97
CA ARG A 114 -18.38 -18.53 18.00
C ARG A 114 -17.70 -17.30 18.62
N GLY A 115 -16.76 -17.56 19.54
CA GLY A 115 -16.27 -16.61 20.53
C GLY A 115 -15.47 -15.43 19.97
N ALA A 116 -15.47 -14.31 20.68
CA ALA A 116 -14.70 -13.11 20.36
C ALA A 116 -13.21 -13.41 20.10
N GLY A 117 -12.66 -14.47 20.70
CA GLY A 117 -11.28 -14.91 20.52
C GLY A 117 -10.91 -15.34 19.10
N ASP A 118 -11.82 -15.97 18.34
CA ASP A 118 -11.52 -16.40 16.95
C ASP A 118 -11.49 -15.21 15.97
N ALA A 119 -12.38 -14.23 16.18
CA ALA A 119 -12.38 -13.01 15.38
C ALA A 119 -11.24 -12.06 15.79
N LEU A 120 -10.83 -12.06 17.06
CA LEU A 120 -9.65 -11.34 17.54
C LEU A 120 -8.34 -11.97 17.00
N SER A 121 -8.22 -13.30 17.03
CA SER A 121 -7.05 -14.02 16.54
C SER A 121 -6.88 -13.87 15.02
N ALA A 122 -7.99 -13.82 14.27
CA ALA A 122 -7.99 -13.51 12.83
C ALA A 122 -7.52 -12.07 12.53
N ARG A 123 -7.86 -11.10 13.38
CA ARG A 123 -7.39 -9.70 13.28
C ARG A 123 -5.88 -9.57 13.55
N LEU A 124 -5.44 -10.13 14.67
CA LEU A 124 -4.07 -10.03 15.16
C LEU A 124 -3.06 -10.75 14.25
N HIS A 125 -3.39 -11.94 13.73
CA HIS A 125 -2.40 -12.77 13.02
C HIS A 125 -2.16 -12.40 11.55
N VAL A 126 -3.09 -11.68 10.91
CA VAL A 126 -3.04 -11.46 9.45
C VAL A 126 -3.26 -10.00 9.05
N PHE A 127 -4.09 -9.28 9.81
CA PHE A 127 -4.51 -7.94 9.44
C PHE A 127 -3.58 -6.86 9.99
N GLU A 128 -3.22 -6.97 11.26
CA GLU A 128 -2.38 -5.96 11.92
C GLU A 128 -0.97 -5.83 11.35
N PRO A 129 -0.21 -6.90 11.03
CA PRO A 129 1.13 -6.75 10.49
C PRO A 129 1.14 -6.05 9.13
N TYR A 130 0.15 -6.36 8.30
CA TYR A 130 0.02 -5.81 6.94
C TYR A 130 -0.42 -4.34 6.97
N LEU A 131 -1.33 -3.99 7.88
CA LEU A 131 -1.82 -2.63 8.06
C LEU A 131 -0.76 -1.75 8.73
N PHE A 132 -0.05 -2.30 9.73
CA PHE A 132 1.12 -1.66 10.35
C PHE A 132 2.21 -1.36 9.34
N TRP A 133 2.60 -2.35 8.51
CA TRP A 133 3.60 -2.15 7.47
C TRP A 133 3.22 -1.04 6.50
N ARG A 134 1.98 -1.04 6.01
CA ARG A 134 1.51 0.01 5.09
C ARG A 134 1.50 1.40 5.71
N ILE A 135 1.13 1.51 7.00
CA ILE A 135 1.21 2.78 7.73
C ILE A 135 2.67 3.21 7.88
N ALA A 136 3.56 2.29 8.26
CA ALA A 136 4.98 2.57 8.43
C ALA A 136 5.61 3.04 7.11
N VAL A 137 5.32 2.35 5.99
CA VAL A 137 5.79 2.76 4.66
C VAL A 137 5.23 4.10 4.24
N ALA A 138 3.92 4.33 4.41
CA ALA A 138 3.32 5.62 4.09
C ALA A 138 3.94 6.76 4.91
N ALA A 139 4.19 6.53 6.21
CA ALA A 139 4.85 7.50 7.07
C ALA A 139 6.30 7.75 6.65
N LEU A 140 7.06 6.71 6.32
CA LEU A 140 8.43 6.84 5.81
C LEU A 140 8.48 7.60 4.49
N ALA A 141 7.55 7.33 3.57
CA ALA A 141 7.44 8.06 2.30
C ALA A 141 7.13 9.55 2.54
N LEU A 142 6.20 9.87 3.45
CA LEU A 142 5.87 11.26 3.81
C LEU A 142 7.04 11.96 4.53
N LEU A 143 7.75 11.28 5.42
CA LEU A 143 8.94 11.83 6.09
C LEU A 143 10.06 12.10 5.07
N GLY A 144 10.29 11.15 4.16
CA GLY A 144 11.22 11.33 3.05
C GLY A 144 10.82 12.51 2.17
N ALA A 145 9.54 12.65 1.84
CA ALA A 145 9.01 13.77 1.08
C ALA A 145 9.32 15.12 1.74
N ILE A 146 9.02 15.26 3.04
CA ILE A 146 9.31 16.48 3.80
C ILE A 146 10.80 16.79 3.79
N MET A 147 11.64 15.77 4.01
CA MET A 147 13.09 15.91 3.98
C MET A 147 13.58 16.41 2.62
N PHE A 148 13.16 15.77 1.52
CA PHE A 148 13.59 16.14 0.17
C PHE A 148 13.06 17.50 -0.28
N LEU A 149 11.81 17.84 0.07
CA LEU A 149 11.26 19.18 -0.18
C LEU A 149 12.02 20.26 0.60
N SER A 150 12.40 19.98 1.85
CA SER A 150 13.21 20.89 2.67
C SER A 150 14.63 21.08 2.12
N ILE A 151 15.27 20.00 1.68
CA ILE A 151 16.60 20.05 1.04
C ILE A 151 16.51 20.82 -0.28
N GLY A 152 15.51 20.51 -1.11
CA GLY A 152 15.29 21.16 -2.40
C GLY A 152 15.03 22.66 -2.26
N GLY A 153 14.16 23.05 -1.33
CA GLY A 153 13.89 24.46 -1.03
C GLY A 153 15.12 25.23 -0.54
N ARG A 154 15.95 24.61 0.31
CA ARG A 154 17.23 25.19 0.75
C ARG A 154 18.23 25.32 -0.40
N ALA A 155 18.35 24.31 -1.25
CA ALA A 155 19.27 24.33 -2.39
C ALA A 155 18.91 25.42 -3.41
N LEU A 156 17.61 25.69 -3.62
CA LEU A 156 17.16 26.81 -4.45
C LEU A 156 17.53 28.17 -3.83
N ALA A 157 17.52 28.29 -2.51
CA ALA A 157 17.90 29.53 -1.82
C ALA A 157 19.42 29.80 -1.86
N THR A 158 20.24 28.82 -2.22
CA THR A 158 21.71 28.92 -2.33
C THR A 158 22.21 28.76 -3.76
N ASP A 159 21.38 29.09 -4.77
CA ASP A 159 21.69 29.01 -6.21
C ASP A 159 22.11 27.62 -6.74
N ALA A 160 21.89 26.55 -5.97
CA ALA A 160 22.15 25.17 -6.39
C ALA A 160 20.93 24.60 -7.14
N VAL A 161 20.53 25.25 -8.24
CA VAL A 161 19.26 25.03 -8.96
C VAL A 161 19.06 23.57 -9.35
N GLY A 162 20.09 22.91 -9.86
CA GLY A 162 20.03 21.51 -10.28
C GLY A 162 19.67 20.54 -9.17
N THR A 163 20.37 20.67 -8.04
CA THR A 163 20.09 19.90 -6.82
C THR A 163 18.71 20.25 -6.27
N GLY A 164 18.33 21.53 -6.31
CA GLY A 164 17.02 22.00 -5.86
C GLY A 164 15.87 21.32 -6.61
N VAL A 165 15.91 21.37 -7.94
CA VAL A 165 14.87 20.77 -8.81
C VAL A 165 14.80 19.26 -8.64
N GLY A 166 15.95 18.57 -8.61
CA GLY A 166 16.00 17.12 -8.43
C GLY A 166 15.39 16.67 -7.10
N MET A 167 15.74 17.34 -6.00
CA MET A 167 15.23 17.01 -4.67
C MET A 167 13.75 17.37 -4.51
N LEU A 168 13.30 18.50 -5.09
CA LEU A 168 11.86 18.84 -5.10
C LEU A 168 11.03 17.80 -5.86
N ALA A 169 11.51 17.33 -7.01
CA ALA A 169 10.83 16.30 -7.80
C ALA A 169 10.71 14.98 -7.03
N ALA A 170 11.79 14.48 -6.43
CA ALA A 170 11.75 13.28 -5.60
C ALA A 170 10.84 13.45 -4.37
N GLY A 171 10.90 14.61 -3.71
CA GLY A 171 10.04 14.93 -2.59
C GLY A 171 8.56 14.92 -2.96
N ALA A 172 8.19 15.52 -4.10
CA ALA A 172 6.82 15.52 -4.60
C ALA A 172 6.31 14.10 -4.92
N LEU A 173 7.15 13.27 -5.55
CA LEU A 173 6.79 11.88 -5.87
C LEU A 173 6.55 11.04 -4.61
N LEU A 174 7.44 11.16 -3.62
CA LEU A 174 7.29 10.48 -2.33
C LEU A 174 6.06 10.98 -1.55
N ALA A 175 5.72 12.27 -1.66
CA ALA A 175 4.50 12.82 -1.06
C ALA A 175 3.26 12.18 -1.67
N ILE A 176 3.19 12.13 -3.00
CA ILE A 176 2.06 11.51 -3.72
C ILE A 176 1.93 10.04 -3.33
N GLU A 177 3.04 9.29 -3.34
CA GLU A 177 3.07 7.88 -2.95
C GLU A 177 2.59 7.68 -1.50
N GLY A 178 3.15 8.43 -0.56
CA GLY A 178 2.79 8.36 0.85
C GLY A 178 1.32 8.67 1.09
N VAL A 179 0.77 9.71 0.46
CA VAL A 179 -0.65 10.07 0.55
C VAL A 179 -1.54 8.96 -0.04
N VAL A 180 -1.20 8.43 -1.20
CA VAL A 180 -1.98 7.35 -1.85
C VAL A 180 -2.01 6.10 -0.97
N LEU A 181 -0.85 5.69 -0.43
CA LEU A 181 -0.74 4.55 0.48
C LEU A 181 -1.53 4.78 1.77
N PHE A 182 -1.44 5.98 2.35
CA PHE A 182 -2.17 6.33 3.57
C PHE A 182 -3.68 6.28 3.36
N ILE A 183 -4.20 6.92 2.30
CA ILE A 183 -5.63 6.91 1.96
C ILE A 183 -6.12 5.48 1.69
N ALA A 184 -5.36 4.70 0.93
CA ALA A 184 -5.72 3.31 0.64
C ALA A 184 -5.81 2.47 1.92
N THR A 185 -4.86 2.66 2.84
CA THR A 185 -4.81 1.94 4.11
C THR A 185 -5.94 2.34 5.05
N THR A 186 -6.22 3.64 5.19
CA THR A 186 -7.34 4.12 6.00
C THR A 186 -8.68 3.66 5.45
N ARG A 187 -8.88 3.66 4.12
CA ARG A 187 -10.10 3.12 3.51
C ARG A 187 -10.30 1.64 3.80
N ILE A 188 -9.22 0.85 3.79
CA ILE A 188 -9.28 -0.57 4.17
C ILE A 188 -9.61 -0.68 5.66
N ASN A 189 -8.95 0.08 6.53
CA ASN A 189 -9.20 0.05 7.97
C ASN A 189 -10.66 0.42 8.31
N VAL A 190 -11.20 1.48 7.70
CA VAL A 190 -12.60 1.91 7.86
C VAL A 190 -13.58 0.84 7.37
N ALA A 191 -13.33 0.25 6.19
CA ALA A 191 -14.17 -0.82 5.66
C ALA A 191 -14.19 -2.07 6.56
N HIS A 192 -13.08 -2.36 7.24
CA HIS A 192 -13.03 -3.41 8.25
C HIS A 192 -13.71 -3.01 9.54
N SER A 193 -13.52 -1.77 10.00
CA SER A 193 -14.12 -1.28 11.24
C SER A 193 -15.64 -1.27 11.19
N LEU A 194 -16.23 -0.80 10.08
CA LEU A 194 -17.67 -0.76 9.88
C LEU A 194 -18.33 -2.15 9.84
N ARG A 195 -17.56 -3.18 9.48
CA ARG A 195 -18.04 -4.57 9.34
C ARG A 195 -17.57 -5.49 10.45
N ASP A 196 -16.89 -4.96 11.47
CA ASP A 196 -16.39 -5.76 12.57
C ASP A 196 -17.45 -5.91 13.67
N PRO A 197 -18.04 -7.11 13.85
CA PRO A 197 -19.01 -7.36 14.90
C PRO A 197 -18.39 -7.24 16.30
N ILE A 198 -17.07 -7.38 16.47
CA ILE A 198 -16.41 -7.16 17.76
C ILE A 198 -16.41 -5.67 18.11
N GLN A 199 -16.07 -4.78 17.17
CA GLN A 199 -16.15 -3.34 17.39
C GLN A 199 -17.57 -2.86 17.67
N HIS A 200 -18.59 -3.38 16.98
CA HIS A 200 -19.98 -3.05 17.31
C HIS A 200 -20.38 -3.51 18.73
N ARG A 201 -19.90 -4.68 19.16
CA ARG A 201 -20.11 -5.18 20.54
C ARG A 201 -19.32 -4.38 21.59
N LEU A 202 -18.06 -4.01 21.32
CA LEU A 202 -17.22 -3.20 22.22
C LEU A 202 -17.71 -1.76 22.34
N LEU A 203 -18.19 -1.18 21.24
CA LEU A 203 -18.76 0.17 21.19
C LEU A 203 -20.22 0.20 21.64
N GLY A 204 -20.79 -0.94 22.04
CA GLY A 204 -22.16 -1.04 22.54
C GLY A 204 -23.22 -0.62 21.52
N ARG A 205 -22.91 -0.61 20.22
CA ARG A 205 -23.90 -0.30 19.17
C ARG A 205 -24.72 -1.55 18.91
N PRO A 206 -26.02 -1.56 19.29
CA PRO A 206 -26.88 -2.69 18.98
C PRO A 206 -26.96 -2.80 17.45
N GLY A 207 -26.77 -4.01 16.93
CA GLY A 207 -27.02 -4.28 15.53
C GLY A 207 -28.47 -3.97 15.21
N GLU A 208 -28.68 -3.13 14.20
CA GLU A 208 -29.95 -3.04 13.48
C GLU A 208 -30.33 -4.40 12.87
#